data_AF-A0A521QZX4-F1
#
_entry.id   AF-A0A521QZX4-F1
#
_cell.length_a   1.000
_cell.length_b   1.000
_cell.length_c   1.000
_cell.angle_alpha   90.00
_cell.angle_beta   90.00
_cell.angle_gamma   90.00
#
_symmetry.space_group_name_H-M   'P 1'
#
loop_
_entity.id
_entity.type
_entity.pdbx_description
1 polymer ?
#
loop_
_entity_poly.entity_id
_entity_poly.type
_entity_poly.pdbx_seq_one_letter_code
_entity_poly.pdbx_strand_id
1 'polypeptide(L)' 'MRMVTMFALWRGRIEARRYLAELDARSLRDAGISPAAAAYECGKPFWQKMGTLR' A
#
# COMPACT_ATOMS: atom_id res chain seq x y z
N MET A 1 14.84 19.53 7.99
CA MET A 1 13.40 19.82 8.12
C MET A 1 12.61 18.52 8.19
N ARG A 2 12.07 18.14 9.37
CA ARG A 2 11.38 16.86 9.60
C ARG A 2 10.09 16.65 8.77
N MET A 3 9.42 17.74 8.39
CA MET A 3 8.19 17.70 7.62
C MET A 3 8.38 17.11 6.22
N VAL A 4 9.49 17.43 5.54
CA VAL A 4 9.79 16.94 4.18
C VAL A 4 9.90 15.41 4.14
N THR A 5 10.53 14.82 5.16
CA THR A 5 10.63 13.36 5.31
C THR A 5 9.26 12.71 5.51
N MET A 6 8.36 13.35 6.25
CA MET A 6 6.98 12.88 6.44
C MET A 6 6.18 12.94 5.15
N PHE A 7 6.30 14.01 4.38
CA PHE A 7 5.69 14.11 3.05
C PHE A 7 6.25 13.07 2.07
N ALA A 8 7.57 12.85 2.05
CA ALA A 8 8.20 11.82 1.21
C ALA A 8 7.69 10.41 1.58
N LEU A 9 7.55 10.12 2.87
CA LEU A 9 6.98 8.86 3.35
C LEU A 9 5.52 8.68 2.91
N TRP A 10 4.72 9.75 2.97
CA TRP A 10 3.33 9.71 2.52
C TRP A 10 3.23 9.54 1.00
N ARG A 11 4.10 10.18 0.22
CA ARG A 11 4.16 9.97 -1.24
C ARG A 11 4.50 8.53 -1.58
N GLY A 12 5.52 7.95 -0.94
CA GLY A 12 5.86 6.54 -1.15
C GLY A 12 4.71 5.59 -0.77
N ARG A 13 3.93 5.93 0.27
CA ARG A 13 2.72 5.18 0.66
C ARG A 13 1.57 5.28 -0.33
N ILE A 14 1.41 6.43 -0.98
CA ILE A 14 0.39 6.63 -2.01
C ILE A 14 0.80 5.85 -3.25
N GLU A 15 2.06 5.92 -3.68
CA GLU A 15 2.57 5.16 -4.82
C GLU A 15 2.48 3.66 -4.59
N ALA A 16 2.86 3.15 -3.42
CA ALA A 16 2.72 1.74 -3.08
C ALA A 16 1.25 1.27 -3.13
N ARG A 17 0.30 2.08 -2.65
CA ARG A 17 -1.14 1.78 -2.73
C ARG A 17 -1.67 1.81 -4.16
N ARG A 18 -1.22 2.79 -4.96
CA ARG A 18 -1.57 2.85 -6.38
C ARG A 18 -1.05 1.64 -7.12
N TYR A 19 0.21 1.27 -6.89
CA TYR A 19 0.81 0.09 -7.48
C TYR A 19 0.05 -1.18 -7.07
N LEU A 20 -0.31 -1.33 -5.78
CA LEU A 20 -1.14 -2.44 -5.28
C LEU A 20 -2.56 -2.45 -5.86
N ALA A 21 -3.16 -1.29 -6.14
CA ALA A 21 -4.49 -1.18 -6.73
C ALA A 21 -4.49 -1.42 -8.26
N GLU A 22 -3.40 -1.08 -8.93
CA GLU A 22 -3.16 -1.39 -10.34
C GLU A 22 -2.70 -2.85 -10.53
N LEU A 23 -2.03 -3.44 -9.52
CA LEU A 23 -1.66 -4.85 -9.51
C LEU A 23 -2.93 -5.72 -9.39
N ASP A 24 -3.20 -6.51 -10.41
CA ASP A 24 -4.36 -7.40 -10.41
C ASP A 24 -4.30 -8.42 -9.26
N ALA A 25 -5.48 -8.84 -8.79
CA ALA A 25 -5.63 -9.84 -7.72
C ALA A 25 -4.88 -11.14 -8.02
N ARG A 26 -4.62 -11.45 -9.30
CA ARG A 26 -3.80 -12.60 -9.70
C ARG A 26 -2.32 -12.41 -9.41
N SER A 27 -1.74 -11.28 -9.79
CA SER A 27 -0.35 -10.94 -9.50
C SER A 27 -0.06 -10.88 -8.00
N LEU A 28 -1.03 -10.43 -7.21
CA LEU A 28 -0.93 -10.46 -5.74
C LEU A 28 -0.85 -11.89 -5.20
N ARG A 29 -1.69 -12.80 -5.71
CA ARG A 29 -1.64 -14.22 -5.33
C ARG A 29 -0.32 -14.89 -5.72
N ASP A 30 0.23 -14.55 -6.88
CA ASP A 30 1.52 -15.07 -7.34
C ASP A 30 2.68 -14.59 -6.44
N ALA A 31 2.56 -13.39 -5.86
CA ALA A 31 3.49 -12.86 -4.85
C ALA A 31 3.24 -13.41 -3.43
N GLY A 32 2.24 -14.29 -3.25
CA GLY A 32 1.83 -14.80 -1.94
C GLY A 32 1.07 -13.78 -1.09
N ILE A 33 0.59 -12.69 -1.68
CA ILE A 33 -0.17 -11.63 -1.03
C ILE A 33 -1.66 -11.90 -1.21
N SER A 34 -2.41 -11.91 -0.10
CA SER A 34 -3.87 -12.00 -0.15
C SER A 34 -4.47 -10.77 -0.85
N PRO A 35 -5.24 -10.94 -1.95
CA PRO A 35 -5.89 -9.81 -2.63
C PRO A 35 -6.89 -9.08 -1.75
N ALA A 36 -7.52 -9.81 -0.81
CA ALA A 36 -8.44 -9.22 0.16
C ALA A 36 -7.69 -8.33 1.16
N ALA A 37 -6.48 -8.74 1.59
CA ALA A 37 -5.63 -7.93 2.45
C ALA A 37 -5.13 -6.67 1.71
N ALA A 38 -4.72 -6.80 0.45
CA ALA A 38 -4.34 -5.66 -0.39
C ALA A 38 -5.50 -4.67 -0.58
N ALA A 39 -6.70 -5.16 -0.91
CA ALA A 39 -7.89 -4.33 -1.03
C ALA A 39 -8.25 -3.62 0.28
N TYR A 40 -8.12 -4.31 1.42
CA TYR A 40 -8.31 -3.73 2.74
C TYR A 40 -7.28 -2.63 3.07
N GLU A 41 -6.00 -2.83 2.74
CA GLU A 41 -4.95 -1.81 2.92
C GLU A 41 -5.11 -0.61 1.97
N CYS A 42 -5.63 -0.83 0.75
CA CYS A 42 -5.96 0.22 -0.20
C CYS A 42 -7.15 1.07 0.26
N GLY A 43 -8.10 0.48 0.99
CA GLY A 43 -9.23 1.20 1.61
C GLY A 43 -8.86 2.00 2.87
N LYS A 44 -7.68 1.79 3.45
CA LYS A 44 -7.24 2.53 4.65
C LYS A 44 -6.80 3.95 4.32
N PRO A 45 -6.96 4.90 5.27
CA PRO A 45 -6.43 6.24 5.09
C PRO A 45 -4.91 6.25 4.88
N PHE A 46 -4.43 7.12 3.99
CA PHE A 46 -3.02 7.18 3.58
C PHE A 46 -2.04 7.44 4.73
N TRP A 47 -2.49 8.11 5.80
CA TRP A 47 -1.68 8.40 6.99
C TRP A 47 -1.43 7.16 7.85
N GLN A 48 -2.25 6.12 7.71
CA GLN A 48 -2.09 4.88 8.45
C GLN A 48 -0.99 4.02 7.84
N LYS A 49 -0.10 3.51 8.70
CA LYS A 49 0.95 2.57 8.28
C LYS A 49 0.29 1.33 7.68
N MET A 50 0.81 0.86 6.55
CA MET A 50 0.42 -0.42 5.99
C MET A 50 0.74 -1.53 6.98
N GLY A 51 -0.21 -2.43 7.18
CA GLY A 51 0.00 -3.67 7.92
C GLY A 51 0.92 -4.62 7.15
N THR A 52 1.36 -5.69 7.82
CA THR A 52 1.98 -6.81 7.11
C THR A 52 0.94 -7.47 6.22
N LEU A 53 1.19 -7.45 4.91
CA LEU A 53 0.44 -8.20 3.91
C LEU A 53 0.94 -9.66 3.95
N ARG A 54 0.32 -10.51 4.75
CA ARG A 54 0.60 -11.95 4.82
C ARG A 54 -0.68 -12.74 4.86
#